data_AF-E8PKH8-F1
#
_entry.id   AF-E8PKH8-F1
#
_cell.length_a   1.000
_cell.length_b   1.000
_cell.length_c   1.000
_cell.angle_alpha   90.00
_cell.angle_beta   90.00
_cell.angle_gamma   90.00
#
_symmetry.space_group_name_H-M   'P 1'
#
loop_
_entity.id
_entity.type
_entity.pdbx_description
1 polymer ?
#
loop_
_entity_poly.entity_id
_entity_poly.type
_entity_poly.pdbx_seq_one_letter_code
_entity_poly.pdbx_strand_id
1 'polypeptide(L)'
;MPQPLYGGDISRVYRLGAYVVKLAPNPPLGFFPAEARGLRALAERGVRVPRVFFASEEGLVLEYLPEGPPDWEGLARMLAGLHRQREAVYWAEAGFLGTFPLPGGEGREWTEFFFSRCIEPLLQATWDRLEGLGPRVEALFQRPLPAEGPAPLHGDLWHGNLRFTPEGPALLDPSFFVGERGVDLAMMRLFGGFPKAFWQAYQALYPIPEEVEEALPRYQVYYLLAHVHFFGKGYLGSLWKAISAS
;
A
#
# COMPACT_ATOMS: atom_id res chain seq x y z
N MET A 1 -11.54 -29.31 -6.34
CA MET A 1 -10.83 -28.78 -7.52
C MET A 1 -10.44 -27.32 -7.24
N PRO A 2 -9.31 -26.81 -7.77
CA PRO A 2 -8.94 -25.41 -7.64
C PRO A 2 -10.01 -24.50 -8.24
N GLN A 3 -10.44 -23.48 -7.50
CA GLN A 3 -11.35 -22.46 -8.00
C GLN A 3 -10.55 -21.18 -8.24
N PRO A 4 -10.49 -20.62 -9.45
CA PRO A 4 -9.79 -19.36 -9.69
C PRO A 4 -10.48 -18.25 -8.89
N LEU A 5 -9.67 -17.43 -8.21
CA LEU A 5 -10.09 -16.17 -7.63
C LEU A 5 -9.61 -15.06 -8.56
N TYR A 6 -10.52 -14.16 -8.94
CA TYR A 6 -10.20 -12.99 -9.74
C TYR A 6 -9.76 -11.86 -8.81
N GLY A 7 -8.70 -11.10 -9.16
CA GLY A 7 -8.28 -9.96 -8.33
C GLY A 7 -6.86 -9.43 -8.55
N GLY A 8 -5.97 -10.16 -9.23
CA GLY A 8 -4.61 -9.68 -9.50
C GLY A 8 -4.22 -9.83 -10.98
N ASP A 9 -3.64 -8.78 -11.57
CA ASP A 9 -3.14 -8.80 -12.95
C ASP A 9 -1.82 -9.60 -13.08
N ILE A 10 -1.17 -9.89 -11.96
CA ILE A 10 0.20 -10.41 -11.88
C ILE A 10 0.25 -11.87 -11.46
N SER A 11 -0.53 -12.24 -10.43
CA SER A 11 -0.53 -13.59 -9.86
C SER A 11 -1.81 -14.34 -10.20
N ARG A 12 -1.67 -15.64 -10.49
CA ARG A 12 -2.78 -16.57 -10.54
C ARG A 12 -3.14 -16.98 -9.12
N VAL A 13 -4.37 -16.68 -8.71
CA VAL A 13 -4.86 -16.94 -7.37
C VAL A 13 -5.92 -18.04 -7.41
N TYR A 14 -5.76 -19.05 -6.57
CA TYR A 14 -6.67 -20.20 -6.51
C TYR A 14 -7.16 -20.42 -5.08
N ARG A 15 -8.44 -20.70 -4.94
CA ARG A 15 -8.99 -21.29 -3.70
C ARG A 15 -8.87 -22.82 -3.76
N LEU A 16 -8.33 -23.40 -2.69
CA LEU A 16 -8.26 -24.83 -2.43
C LEU A 16 -8.84 -25.10 -1.04
N GLY A 17 -10.16 -25.29 -0.95
CA GLY A 17 -10.84 -25.50 0.33
C GLY A 17 -10.74 -24.27 1.24
N ALA A 18 -10.01 -24.41 2.35
CA ALA A 18 -9.74 -23.35 3.33
C ALA A 18 -8.47 -22.54 3.01
N TYR A 19 -7.83 -22.78 1.86
CA TYR A 19 -6.58 -22.14 1.48
C TYR A 19 -6.74 -21.28 0.23
N VAL A 20 -5.93 -20.22 0.16
CA VAL A 20 -5.63 -19.46 -1.04
C VAL A 20 -4.20 -19.77 -1.46
N VAL A 21 -3.99 -20.09 -2.72
CA VAL A 21 -2.67 -20.33 -3.31
C VAL A 21 -2.41 -19.28 -4.38
N LYS A 22 -1.31 -18.54 -4.22
CA LYS A 22 -0.82 -17.58 -5.22
C LYS A 22 0.41 -18.15 -5.93
N LEU A 23 0.39 -18.04 -7.25
CA LEU A 23 1.46 -18.46 -8.15
C LEU A 23 1.65 -17.40 -9.23
N ALA A 24 2.86 -17.21 -9.75
CA ALA A 24 3.13 -16.31 -10.86
C ALA A 24 4.10 -16.97 -11.85
N PRO A 25 4.00 -16.71 -13.17
CA PRO A 25 5.02 -17.14 -14.12
C PRO A 25 6.26 -16.24 -13.95
N ASN A 26 7.35 -16.80 -13.44
CA ASN A 26 8.63 -16.11 -13.22
C ASN A 26 8.51 -14.90 -12.28
N PRO A 27 8.08 -15.08 -11.00
CA PRO A 27 8.08 -13.98 -10.06
C PRO A 27 9.50 -13.44 -9.83
N PRO A 28 9.67 -12.14 -9.56
CA PRO A 28 10.94 -11.62 -9.06
C PRO A 28 11.37 -12.37 -7.79
N LEU A 29 12.68 -12.54 -7.60
CA LEU A 29 13.21 -13.17 -6.40
C LEU A 29 12.74 -12.42 -5.15
N GLY A 30 12.23 -13.15 -4.16
CA GLY A 30 11.72 -12.64 -2.91
C GLY A 30 10.28 -12.11 -2.96
N PHE A 31 9.57 -12.21 -4.09
CA PHE A 31 8.23 -11.66 -4.28
C PHE A 31 7.21 -12.20 -3.25
N PHE A 32 6.98 -13.51 -3.22
CA PHE A 32 6.06 -14.13 -2.25
C PHE A 32 6.59 -14.09 -0.80
N PRO A 33 7.90 -14.29 -0.54
CA PRO A 33 8.45 -14.08 0.79
C PRO A 33 8.23 -12.67 1.34
N ALA A 34 8.30 -11.62 0.50
CA ALA A 34 8.07 -10.24 0.92
C ALA A 34 6.61 -10.03 1.36
N GLU A 35 5.63 -10.51 0.57
CA GLU A 35 4.22 -10.46 0.95
C GLU A 35 3.97 -11.19 2.28
N ALA A 36 4.54 -12.40 2.43
CA ALA A 36 4.43 -13.17 3.67
C ALA A 36 4.99 -12.44 4.90
N ARG A 37 6.11 -11.72 4.74
CA ARG A 37 6.68 -10.89 5.82
C ARG A 37 5.78 -9.70 6.15
N GLY A 38 5.25 -9.01 5.14
CA GLY A 38 4.31 -7.91 5.36
C GLY A 38 3.03 -8.34 6.07
N LEU A 39 2.45 -9.49 5.69
CA LEU A 39 1.29 -10.06 6.38
C LEU A 39 1.60 -10.35 7.86
N ARG A 40 2.73 -11.01 8.15
CA ARG A 40 3.13 -11.30 9.53
C ARG A 40 3.37 -10.02 10.34
N ALA A 41 4.04 -9.02 9.76
CA ALA A 41 4.32 -7.75 10.43
C ALA A 41 3.02 -7.00 10.79
N LEU A 42 2.02 -7.02 9.92
CA LEU A 42 0.69 -6.46 10.19
C LEU A 42 -0.06 -7.27 11.26
N ALA A 43 -0.03 -8.60 11.20
CA ALA A 43 -0.68 -9.48 12.18
C ALA A 43 -0.14 -9.24 13.60
N GLU A 44 1.19 -9.12 13.75
CA GLU A 44 1.86 -8.81 15.02
C GLU A 44 1.41 -7.47 15.61
N ARG A 45 0.94 -6.56 14.76
CA ARG A 45 0.44 -5.23 15.13
C ARG A 45 -1.08 -5.17 15.27
N GLY A 46 -1.74 -6.33 15.32
CA GLY A 46 -3.17 -6.45 15.60
C GLY A 46 -4.08 -6.23 14.39
N VAL A 47 -3.54 -6.22 13.18
CA VAL A 47 -4.33 -6.14 11.94
C VAL A 47 -4.79 -7.53 11.56
N ARG A 48 -6.08 -7.68 11.22
CA ARG A 48 -6.60 -8.92 10.67
C ARG A 48 -6.08 -9.07 9.24
N VAL A 49 -5.34 -10.15 9.00
CA VAL A 49 -4.80 -10.55 7.70
C VAL A 49 -4.96 -12.06 7.56
N PRO A 50 -4.94 -12.63 6.35
CA PRO A 50 -4.96 -14.09 6.20
C PRO A 50 -3.70 -14.70 6.81
N ARG A 51 -3.87 -15.78 7.58
CA ARG A 51 -2.72 -16.54 8.10
C ARG A 51 -1.85 -17.06 6.96
N VAL A 52 -0.53 -16.89 7.08
CA VAL A 52 0.45 -17.48 6.17
C VAL A 52 0.74 -18.93 6.58
N PHE A 53 0.44 -19.89 5.71
CA PHE A 53 0.75 -21.32 5.91
C PHE A 53 2.09 -21.72 5.29
N PHE A 54 2.43 -21.16 4.13
CA PHE A 54 3.65 -21.47 3.40
C PHE A 54 4.05 -20.29 2.52
N ALA A 55 5.35 -20.03 2.40
CA ALA A 55 5.89 -19.04 1.47
C ALA A 55 7.25 -19.51 0.96
N SER A 56 7.44 -19.50 -0.36
CA SER A 56 8.71 -19.74 -1.04
C SER A 56 8.80 -18.88 -2.30
N GLU A 57 9.89 -18.99 -3.05
CA GLU A 57 10.05 -18.27 -4.33
C GLU A 57 8.98 -18.66 -5.37
N GLU A 58 8.47 -19.89 -5.29
CA GLU A 58 7.53 -20.45 -6.26
C GLU A 58 6.06 -20.13 -5.93
N GLY A 59 5.74 -19.76 -4.68
CA GLY A 59 4.35 -19.52 -4.31
C GLY A 59 4.11 -19.15 -2.84
N LEU A 60 2.86 -18.76 -2.58
CA LEU A 60 2.34 -18.38 -1.27
C LEU A 60 1.05 -19.14 -0.99
N VAL A 61 0.93 -19.72 0.21
CA VAL A 61 -0.29 -20.38 0.69
C VAL A 61 -0.80 -19.63 1.92
N LEU A 62 -2.02 -19.12 1.80
CA LEU A 62 -2.70 -18.28 2.78
C LEU A 62 -4.02 -18.93 3.23
N GLU A 63 -4.55 -18.43 4.34
CA GLU A 63 -5.92 -18.64 4.75
C GLU A 63 -6.91 -18.07 3.74
N TYR A 64 -7.96 -18.84 3.42
CA TYR A 64 -9.11 -18.32 2.69
C TYR A 64 -10.06 -17.59 3.63
N LEU A 65 -10.23 -16.30 3.37
CA LEU A 65 -11.16 -15.45 4.10
C LEU A 65 -12.52 -15.38 3.36
N PRO A 66 -13.60 -15.97 3.92
CA PRO A 66 -14.92 -15.93 3.31
C PRO A 66 -15.43 -14.49 3.25
N GLU A 67 -16.29 -14.22 2.27
CA GLU A 67 -16.89 -12.90 2.13
C GLU A 67 -17.91 -12.66 3.25
N GLY A 68 -17.85 -11.47 3.82
CA GLY A 68 -18.80 -10.97 4.80
C GLY A 68 -19.37 -9.61 4.41
N PRO A 69 -20.35 -9.11 5.18
CA PRO A 69 -20.94 -7.80 4.95
C PRO A 69 -19.92 -6.67 5.17
N PRO A 70 -20.05 -5.51 4.49
CA PRO A 70 -19.19 -4.37 4.73
C PRO A 70 -19.22 -3.87 6.18
N ASP A 71 -18.04 -3.64 6.75
CA ASP A 71 -17.84 -3.06 8.10
C ASP A 71 -16.81 -1.92 8.05
N TRP A 72 -17.21 -0.79 7.47
CA TRP A 72 -16.35 0.38 7.29
C TRP A 72 -15.91 1.01 8.62
N GLU A 73 -16.75 0.94 9.65
CA GLU A 73 -16.39 1.44 10.98
C GLU A 73 -15.38 0.53 11.67
N GLY A 74 -15.53 -0.79 11.54
CA GLY A 74 -14.52 -1.75 11.99
C GLY A 74 -13.18 -1.53 11.29
N LEU A 75 -13.21 -1.20 9.99
CA LEU A 75 -11.99 -0.92 9.23
C LEU A 75 -11.32 0.35 9.74
N ALA A 76 -12.10 1.41 9.96
CA ALA A 76 -11.61 2.64 10.54
C ALA A 76 -10.99 2.43 11.93
N ARG A 77 -11.62 1.61 12.79
CA ARG A 77 -11.07 1.24 14.10
C ARG A 77 -9.74 0.50 13.97
N MET A 78 -9.66 -0.49 13.09
CA MET A 78 -8.45 -1.27 12.86
C MET A 78 -7.30 -0.39 12.36
N LEU A 79 -7.54 0.44 11.34
CA LEU A 79 -6.51 1.31 10.76
C LEU A 79 -6.10 2.45 11.67
N ALA A 80 -7.05 3.06 12.41
CA ALA A 80 -6.70 4.06 13.41
C ALA A 80 -5.82 3.47 14.53
N GLY A 81 -6.10 2.22 14.93
CA GLY A 81 -5.27 1.48 15.87
C GLY A 81 -3.85 1.22 15.34
N LEU A 82 -3.73 0.79 14.08
CA LEU A 82 -2.44 0.58 13.41
C LEU A 82 -1.63 1.89 13.32
N HIS A 83 -2.22 2.95 12.74
CA HIS A 83 -1.55 4.22 12.49
C HIS A 83 -1.21 5.01 13.77
N ARG A 84 -1.81 4.67 14.92
CA ARG A 84 -1.47 5.24 16.23
C ARG A 84 -0.25 4.58 16.86
N GLN A 85 0.17 3.41 16.40
CA GLN A 85 1.42 2.81 16.83
C GLN A 85 2.60 3.69 16.39
N ARG A 86 3.69 3.62 17.16
CA ARG A 86 4.90 4.39 16.90
C ARG A 86 6.13 3.50 17.01
N GLU A 87 7.04 3.70 16.08
CA GLU A 87 8.34 3.06 16.06
C GLU A 87 9.46 4.11 16.14
N ALA A 88 10.67 3.66 16.43
CA ALA A 88 11.79 4.56 16.70
C ALA A 88 12.34 5.26 15.45
N VAL A 89 12.24 4.60 14.28
CA VAL A 89 12.78 5.05 13.00
C VAL A 89 11.83 4.66 11.87
N TYR A 90 11.93 5.34 10.74
CA TYR A 90 11.34 4.85 9.50
C TYR A 90 12.18 3.70 8.99
N TRP A 91 11.55 2.63 8.56
CA TRP A 91 12.28 1.49 8.04
C TRP A 91 11.44 0.62 7.15
N ALA A 92 12.13 -0.15 6.34
CA ALA A 92 11.53 -1.20 5.55
C ALA A 92 12.54 -2.26 5.16
N GLU A 93 12.06 -3.48 5.00
CA GLU A 93 12.79 -4.47 4.23
C GLU A 93 12.64 -4.22 2.72
N ALA A 94 13.54 -4.82 1.94
CA ALA A 94 13.36 -4.90 0.49
C ALA A 94 12.06 -5.66 0.18
N GLY A 95 11.27 -5.13 -0.74
CA GLY A 95 9.93 -5.63 -1.03
C GLY A 95 9.44 -5.13 -2.37
N PHE A 96 8.11 -5.11 -2.54
CA PHE A 96 7.50 -4.80 -3.83
C PHE A 96 6.21 -3.97 -3.65
N LEU A 97 5.93 -3.10 -4.62
CA LEU A 97 4.59 -2.56 -4.87
C LEU A 97 4.13 -3.10 -6.22
N GLY A 98 3.07 -3.93 -6.24
CA GLY A 98 2.85 -4.83 -7.38
C GLY A 98 4.10 -5.70 -7.59
N THR A 99 4.62 -5.82 -8.81
CA THR A 99 5.93 -6.46 -9.09
C THR A 99 7.11 -5.51 -9.10
N PHE A 100 6.90 -4.23 -8.82
CA PHE A 100 7.97 -3.24 -8.87
C PHE A 100 8.82 -3.34 -7.60
N PRO A 101 10.13 -3.61 -7.71
CA PRO A 101 10.99 -3.77 -6.54
C PRO A 101 11.21 -2.43 -5.83
N LEU A 102 11.14 -2.44 -4.51
CA LEU A 102 11.42 -1.29 -3.65
C LEU A 102 12.59 -1.63 -2.70
N PRO A 103 13.58 -0.73 -2.58
CA PRO A 103 14.75 -0.97 -1.75
C PRO A 103 14.40 -0.92 -0.27
N GLY A 104 14.98 -1.82 0.53
CA GLY A 104 14.93 -1.72 2.00
C GLY A 104 15.84 -0.62 2.52
N GLY A 105 15.75 -0.33 3.81
CA GLY A 105 16.59 0.65 4.49
C GLY A 105 15.94 1.21 5.75
N GLU A 106 16.67 2.09 6.43
CA GLU A 106 16.20 2.83 7.59
C GLU A 106 16.48 4.32 7.39
N GLY A 107 15.67 5.18 8.02
CA GLY A 107 15.81 6.63 7.93
C GLY A 107 15.20 7.34 9.13
N ARG A 108 15.62 8.60 9.33
CA ARG A 108 15.11 9.48 10.40
C ARG A 108 14.37 10.70 9.87
N GLU A 109 14.70 11.15 8.66
CA GLU A 109 14.01 12.23 7.98
C GLU A 109 12.99 11.66 6.99
N TRP A 110 11.71 11.90 7.26
CA TRP A 110 10.62 11.24 6.53
C TRP A 110 10.67 11.49 5.02
N THR A 111 10.87 12.75 4.61
CA THR A 111 10.79 13.13 3.19
C THR A 111 11.92 12.47 2.39
N GLU A 112 13.13 12.42 2.96
CA GLU A 112 14.29 11.77 2.34
C GLU A 112 14.11 10.25 2.25
N PHE A 113 13.64 9.63 3.34
CA PHE A 113 13.35 8.20 3.37
C PHE A 113 12.26 7.82 2.36
N PHE A 114 11.15 8.55 2.34
CA PHE A 114 10.06 8.30 1.39
C PHE A 114 10.49 8.53 -0.06
N PHE A 115 11.28 9.58 -0.32
CA PHE A 115 11.77 9.85 -1.67
C PHE A 115 12.67 8.72 -2.17
N SER A 116 13.73 8.38 -1.44
CA SER A 116 14.71 7.36 -1.83
C SER A 116 14.11 5.95 -1.94
N ARG A 117 13.16 5.59 -1.06
CA ARG A 117 12.51 4.29 -1.09
C ARG A 117 11.41 4.20 -2.14
N CYS A 118 10.52 5.18 -2.19
CA CYS A 118 9.24 5.06 -2.91
C CYS A 118 9.25 5.82 -4.23
N ILE A 119 9.71 7.08 -4.22
CA ILE A 119 9.57 7.97 -5.38
C ILE A 119 10.69 7.77 -6.39
N GLU A 120 11.94 7.86 -5.95
CA GLU A 120 13.11 7.83 -6.83
C GLU A 120 13.17 6.57 -7.70
N PRO A 121 12.98 5.34 -7.18
CA PRO A 121 13.03 4.14 -8.02
C PRO A 121 11.97 4.15 -9.13
N LEU A 122 10.75 4.57 -8.80
CA LEU A 122 9.64 4.64 -9.75
C LEU A 122 9.81 5.79 -10.75
N LEU A 123 10.30 6.93 -10.30
CA LEU A 123 10.60 8.09 -11.11
C LEU A 123 11.67 7.74 -12.17
N GLN A 124 12.76 7.11 -11.76
CA GLN A 124 13.80 6.62 -12.67
C GLN A 124 13.22 5.60 -13.67
N ALA A 125 12.42 4.64 -13.20
CA ALA A 125 11.83 3.60 -14.05
C ALA A 125 10.76 4.12 -15.03
N THR A 126 10.23 5.33 -14.80
CA THR A 126 9.17 5.91 -15.63
C THR A 126 9.61 7.16 -16.37
N TRP A 127 10.83 7.66 -16.17
CA TRP A 127 11.30 8.98 -16.64
C TRP A 127 10.92 9.28 -18.10
N ASP A 128 11.25 8.37 -19.02
CA ASP A 128 10.98 8.53 -20.46
C ASP A 128 9.49 8.53 -20.83
N ARG A 129 8.63 8.05 -19.94
CA ARG A 129 7.17 8.00 -20.11
C ARG A 129 6.46 9.19 -19.49
N LEU A 130 7.15 10.03 -18.71
CA LEU A 130 6.54 11.12 -17.94
C LEU A 130 6.27 12.40 -18.74
N GLU A 131 6.68 12.49 -20.00
CA GLU A 131 6.36 13.62 -20.89
C GLU A 131 6.71 15.00 -20.29
N GLY A 132 7.85 15.07 -19.59
CA GLY A 132 8.33 16.30 -18.94
C GLY A 132 7.79 16.54 -17.52
N LEU A 133 6.98 15.63 -16.96
CA LEU A 133 6.53 15.71 -15.57
C LEU A 133 7.61 15.31 -14.55
N GLY A 134 8.67 14.61 -14.97
CA GLY A 134 9.76 14.14 -14.09
C GLY A 134 10.34 15.24 -13.17
N PRO A 135 10.85 16.36 -13.72
CA PRO A 135 11.37 17.46 -12.90
C PRO A 135 10.34 18.08 -11.95
N ARG A 136 9.05 18.04 -12.31
CA ARG A 136 7.98 18.54 -11.42
C ARG A 136 7.77 17.59 -10.25
N VAL A 137 7.83 16.28 -10.48
CA VAL A 137 7.80 15.27 -9.42
C VAL A 137 8.96 15.49 -8.45
N GLU A 138 10.19 15.65 -8.95
CA GLU A 138 11.37 15.90 -8.10
C GLU A 138 11.18 17.16 -7.24
N ALA A 139 10.70 18.25 -7.84
CA ALA A 139 10.47 19.51 -7.13
C ALA A 139 9.49 19.39 -5.95
N LEU A 140 8.49 18.50 -6.03
CA LEU A 140 7.54 18.28 -4.93
C LEU A 140 8.23 17.74 -3.68
N PHE A 141 9.31 16.97 -3.81
CA PHE A 141 10.00 16.33 -2.68
C PHE A 141 11.21 17.13 -2.19
N GLN A 142 11.48 18.31 -2.77
CA GLN A 142 12.42 19.29 -2.21
C GLN A 142 11.84 20.03 -1.01
N ARG A 143 10.52 20.02 -0.84
CA ARG A 143 9.83 20.57 0.33
C ARG A 143 9.56 19.44 1.33
N PRO A 144 9.66 19.68 2.65
CA PRO A 144 9.29 18.66 3.64
C PRO A 144 7.84 18.18 3.49
N LEU A 145 7.61 16.88 3.64
CA LEU A 145 6.32 16.27 3.93
C LEU A 145 6.02 16.38 5.44
N PRO A 146 4.74 16.44 5.84
CA PRO A 146 4.37 16.40 7.25
C PRO A 146 4.82 15.06 7.87
N ALA A 147 5.33 15.13 9.10
CA ALA A 147 5.83 13.99 9.84
C ALA A 147 5.19 13.93 11.25
N GLU A 148 4.25 13.00 11.44
CA GLU A 148 3.58 12.73 12.73
C GLU A 148 4.32 11.64 13.55
N GLY A 149 5.30 11.00 12.94
CA GLY A 149 6.17 9.98 13.51
C GLY A 149 6.02 8.60 12.82
N PRO A 150 7.06 7.76 12.86
CA PRO A 150 7.07 6.46 12.19
C PRO A 150 5.94 5.55 12.69
N ALA A 151 5.04 5.17 11.78
CA ALA A 151 3.91 4.30 12.02
C ALA A 151 3.93 3.13 11.03
N PRO A 152 3.52 1.93 11.45
CA PRO A 152 3.36 0.80 10.54
C PRO A 152 2.26 1.06 9.52
N LEU A 153 2.53 0.72 8.26
CA LEU A 153 1.64 0.94 7.12
C LEU A 153 1.32 -0.35 6.41
N HIS A 154 0.15 -0.40 5.78
CA HIS A 154 -0.16 -1.41 4.79
C HIS A 154 0.67 -1.22 3.51
N GLY A 155 0.84 0.03 3.08
CA GLY A 155 1.71 0.44 1.97
C GLY A 155 1.07 0.38 0.58
N ASP A 156 0.00 -0.40 0.39
CA ASP A 156 -0.78 -0.46 -0.85
C ASP A 156 -2.30 -0.55 -0.59
N LEU A 157 -2.84 0.38 0.19
CA LEU A 157 -4.20 0.23 0.75
C LEU A 157 -5.30 0.84 -0.15
N TRP A 158 -5.80 0.05 -1.09
CA TRP A 158 -6.96 0.37 -1.94
C TRP A 158 -8.06 -0.70 -1.82
N HIS A 159 -9.20 -0.49 -2.48
CA HIS A 159 -10.37 -1.37 -2.33
C HIS A 159 -10.07 -2.83 -2.71
N GLY A 160 -9.16 -3.08 -3.66
CA GLY A 160 -8.77 -4.45 -4.06
C GLY A 160 -8.05 -5.23 -2.96
N ASN A 161 -7.41 -4.52 -2.02
CA ASN A 161 -6.64 -5.10 -0.92
C ASN A 161 -7.43 -5.15 0.40
N LEU A 162 -8.74 -4.90 0.34
CA LEU A 162 -9.67 -4.99 1.47
C LEU A 162 -10.61 -6.19 1.29
N ARG A 163 -10.73 -6.99 2.35
CA ARG A 163 -11.70 -8.09 2.42
C ARG A 163 -12.57 -7.93 3.66
N PHE A 164 -13.88 -7.79 3.46
CA PHE A 164 -14.82 -7.96 4.56
C PHE A 164 -15.11 -9.44 4.77
N THR A 165 -15.09 -9.85 6.04
CA THR A 165 -15.32 -11.23 6.49
C THR A 165 -16.43 -11.22 7.55
N PRO A 166 -17.06 -12.37 7.85
CA PRO A 166 -18.05 -12.46 8.93
C PRO A 166 -17.51 -12.01 10.30
N GLU A 167 -16.19 -12.06 10.49
CA GLU A 167 -15.53 -11.64 11.73
C GLU A 167 -14.96 -10.21 11.66
N GLY A 168 -15.23 -9.46 10.58
CA GLY A 168 -14.78 -8.09 10.38
C GLY A 168 -13.87 -7.88 9.16
N PRO A 169 -13.31 -6.68 8.98
CA PRO A 169 -12.41 -6.38 7.87
C PRO A 169 -11.06 -7.05 8.04
N ALA A 170 -10.45 -7.43 6.93
CA ALA A 170 -9.10 -7.93 6.83
C ALA A 170 -8.38 -7.24 5.67
N LEU A 171 -7.06 -7.08 5.80
CA LEU A 171 -6.20 -6.53 4.76
C LEU A 171 -5.45 -7.64 4.02
N LEU A 172 -5.26 -7.44 2.73
CA LEU A 172 -4.62 -8.37 1.81
C LEU A 172 -3.45 -7.67 1.11
N ASP A 173 -2.46 -8.43 0.65
CA ASP A 173 -1.44 -7.99 -0.31
C ASP A 173 -0.66 -6.73 0.12
N PRO A 174 -0.08 -6.71 1.34
CA PRO A 174 0.61 -5.52 1.84
C PRO A 174 1.94 -5.28 1.14
N SER A 175 2.25 -4.00 0.93
CA SER A 175 3.60 -3.49 0.65
C SER A 175 4.18 -2.88 1.93
N PHE A 176 4.26 -3.69 2.98
CA PHE A 176 4.49 -3.22 4.36
C PHE A 176 5.79 -2.42 4.50
N PHE A 177 5.71 -1.30 5.24
CA PHE A 177 6.84 -0.58 5.80
C PHE A 177 6.40 0.33 6.94
N VAL A 178 7.37 0.94 7.63
CA VAL A 178 7.13 1.93 8.67
C VAL A 178 7.42 3.33 8.12
N GLY A 179 6.39 4.16 8.09
CA GLY A 179 6.37 5.45 7.42
C GLY A 179 5.38 6.42 8.06
N GLU A 180 4.92 7.43 7.32
CA GLU A 180 3.82 8.30 7.74
C GLU A 180 2.48 7.78 7.23
N ARG A 181 1.44 7.84 8.08
CA ARG A 181 0.09 7.37 7.72
C ARG A 181 -0.52 8.05 6.50
N GLY A 182 -0.02 9.23 6.14
CA GLY A 182 -0.39 9.94 4.91
C GLY A 182 -0.26 9.07 3.64
N VAL A 183 0.63 8.09 3.62
CA VAL A 183 0.80 7.13 2.52
C VAL A 183 -0.45 6.26 2.34
N ASP A 184 -0.89 5.57 3.39
CA ASP A 184 -2.11 4.75 3.34
C ASP A 184 -3.35 5.62 3.09
N LEU A 185 -3.44 6.79 3.74
CA LEU A 185 -4.55 7.73 3.55
C LEU A 185 -4.66 8.19 2.09
N ALA A 186 -3.53 8.45 1.44
CA ALA A 186 -3.49 8.87 0.04
C ALA A 186 -3.95 7.76 -0.90
N MET A 187 -3.52 6.51 -0.67
CA MET A 187 -3.96 5.37 -1.47
C MET A 187 -5.45 5.11 -1.32
N MET A 188 -5.97 5.16 -0.09
CA MET A 188 -7.40 4.97 0.20
C MET A 188 -8.31 6.04 -0.42
N ARG A 189 -7.75 7.17 -0.90
CA ARG A 189 -8.49 8.21 -1.63
C ARG A 189 -8.38 8.10 -3.14
N LEU A 190 -7.43 7.32 -3.65
CA LEU A 190 -7.29 7.08 -5.09
C LEU A 190 -8.30 6.05 -5.58
N PHE A 191 -8.49 6.04 -6.90
CA PHE A 191 -9.25 5.01 -7.63
C PHE A 191 -10.68 4.77 -7.11
N GLY A 192 -11.39 5.86 -6.83
CA GLY A 192 -12.78 5.84 -6.35
C GLY A 192 -12.92 6.05 -4.85
N GLY A 193 -11.84 5.84 -4.09
CA GLY A 193 -11.75 6.14 -2.68
C GLY A 193 -12.64 5.29 -1.77
N PHE A 194 -12.37 5.34 -0.46
CA PHE A 194 -13.22 4.70 0.55
C PHE A 194 -14.49 5.55 0.82
N PRO A 195 -15.61 4.93 1.24
CA PRO A 195 -16.87 5.65 1.39
C PRO A 195 -16.86 6.58 2.61
N LYS A 196 -17.80 7.53 2.62
CA LYS A 196 -17.96 8.53 3.68
C LYS A 196 -18.00 7.92 5.09
N ALA A 197 -18.66 6.77 5.26
CA ALA A 197 -18.77 6.09 6.54
C ALA A 197 -17.40 5.75 7.15
N PHE A 198 -16.44 5.28 6.32
CA PHE A 198 -15.07 5.03 6.75
C PHE A 198 -14.40 6.32 7.23
N TRP A 199 -14.42 7.37 6.42
CA TRP A 199 -13.74 8.63 6.73
C TRP A 199 -14.30 9.32 7.97
N GLN A 200 -15.62 9.31 8.15
CA GLN A 200 -16.26 9.84 9.36
C GLN A 200 -15.79 9.10 10.62
N ALA A 201 -15.76 7.78 10.57
CA ALA A 201 -15.29 6.97 11.70
C ALA A 201 -13.78 7.18 11.96
N TYR A 202 -12.95 7.17 10.91
CA TYR A 202 -11.52 7.35 11.04
C TYR A 202 -11.18 8.74 11.60
N GLN A 203 -11.80 9.81 11.08
CA GLN A 203 -11.57 11.18 11.56
C GLN A 203 -11.96 11.35 13.03
N ALA A 204 -13.04 10.69 13.48
CA ALA A 204 -13.44 10.71 14.88
C ALA A 204 -12.46 9.96 15.79
N LEU A 205 -11.87 8.87 15.29
CA LEU A 205 -10.95 8.02 16.05
C LEU A 205 -9.53 8.54 16.05
N TYR A 206 -9.05 9.11 14.95
CA TYR A 206 -7.70 9.63 14.81
C TYR A 206 -7.68 10.78 13.78
N PRO A 207 -7.99 12.01 14.22
CA PRO A 207 -8.10 13.17 13.35
C PRO A 207 -6.89 13.34 12.43
N ILE A 208 -7.14 13.66 11.16
CA ILE A 208 -6.11 13.98 10.17
C ILE A 208 -5.85 15.50 10.24
N PRO A 209 -4.61 15.93 10.57
CA PRO A 209 -4.22 17.32 10.54
C PRO A 209 -4.33 17.93 9.14
N GLU A 210 -4.53 19.25 9.07
CA GLU A 210 -4.69 19.98 7.80
C GLU A 210 -3.44 19.83 6.92
N GLU A 211 -2.25 19.88 7.51
CA GLU A 211 -0.99 19.70 6.81
C GLU A 211 -0.84 18.30 6.18
N VAL A 212 -1.43 17.27 6.79
CA VAL A 212 -1.46 15.91 6.26
C VAL A 212 -2.47 15.80 5.12
N GLU A 213 -3.65 16.39 5.29
CA GLU A 213 -4.68 16.50 4.25
C GLU A 213 -4.15 17.18 2.98
N GLU A 214 -3.48 18.33 3.14
CA GLU A 214 -2.86 19.08 2.05
C GLU A 214 -1.70 18.31 1.38
N ALA A 215 -1.02 17.43 2.11
CA ALA A 215 0.07 16.62 1.57
C ALA A 215 -0.39 15.35 0.84
N LEU A 216 -1.67 14.94 0.93
CA LEU A 216 -2.14 13.71 0.30
C LEU A 216 -1.88 13.66 -1.22
N PRO A 217 -2.08 14.73 -2.02
CA PRO A 217 -1.73 14.71 -3.44
C PRO A 217 -0.25 14.37 -3.71
N ARG A 218 0.68 14.77 -2.83
CA ARG A 218 2.11 14.43 -2.94
C ARG A 218 2.35 12.94 -2.69
N TYR A 219 1.67 12.35 -1.71
CA TYR A 219 1.72 10.89 -1.50
C TYR A 219 1.04 10.13 -2.65
N GLN A 220 0.00 10.68 -3.28
CA GLN A 220 -0.66 10.06 -4.43
C GLN A 220 0.25 9.93 -5.66
N VAL A 221 1.24 10.82 -5.80
CA VAL A 221 2.26 10.74 -6.87
C VAL A 221 2.98 9.40 -6.85
N TYR A 222 3.29 8.84 -5.67
CA TYR A 222 3.92 7.52 -5.53
C TYR A 222 3.14 6.43 -6.28
N TYR A 223 1.86 6.31 -5.98
CA TYR A 223 0.99 5.31 -6.60
C TYR A 223 0.75 5.59 -8.08
N LEU A 224 0.65 6.86 -8.48
CA LEU A 224 0.45 7.23 -9.87
C LEU A 224 1.69 6.94 -10.73
N LEU A 225 2.91 7.10 -10.20
CA LEU A 225 4.13 6.64 -10.86
C LEU A 225 4.12 5.11 -11.04
N ALA A 226 3.71 4.36 -10.01
CA ALA A 226 3.56 2.91 -10.12
C ALA A 226 2.55 2.53 -11.23
N HIS A 227 1.42 3.23 -11.33
CA HIS A 227 0.45 2.99 -12.39
C HIS A 227 0.96 3.38 -13.79
N VAL A 228 1.76 4.45 -13.91
CA VAL A 228 2.46 4.77 -15.17
C VAL A 228 3.47 3.67 -15.54
N HIS A 229 4.14 3.08 -14.55
CA HIS A 229 5.05 1.96 -14.77
C HIS A 229 4.32 0.73 -15.32
N PHE A 230 3.24 0.30 -14.66
CA PHE A 230 2.52 -0.93 -15.00
C PHE A 230 1.58 -0.79 -16.20
N PHE A 231 0.89 0.34 -16.32
CA PHE A 231 -0.24 0.51 -17.26
C PHE A 231 -0.01 1.63 -18.29
N GLY A 232 1.12 2.35 -18.18
CA GLY A 232 1.55 3.33 -19.17
C GLY A 232 0.87 4.69 -19.06
N LYS A 233 0.89 5.42 -20.18
CA LYS A 233 0.64 6.88 -20.23
C LYS A 233 -0.79 7.31 -19.89
N GLY A 234 -1.75 6.39 -19.83
CA GLY A 234 -3.14 6.69 -19.44
C GLY A 234 -3.26 7.36 -18.06
N TYR A 235 -2.27 7.16 -17.19
CA TYR A 235 -2.23 7.74 -15.85
C TYR A 235 -1.56 9.12 -15.75
N LEU A 236 -0.95 9.63 -16.84
CA LEU A 236 -0.30 10.95 -16.83
C LEU A 236 -1.25 12.10 -16.49
N GLY A 237 -2.52 12.00 -16.92
CA GLY A 237 -3.54 13.00 -16.59
C GLY A 237 -3.85 13.06 -15.10
N SER A 238 -3.88 11.91 -14.42
CA SER A 238 -4.07 11.83 -12.97
C SER A 238 -2.81 12.29 -12.23
N LEU A 239 -1.63 11.90 -12.72
CA LEU A 239 -0.35 12.37 -12.18
C LEU A 239 -0.23 13.90 -12.24
N TRP A 240 -0.57 14.51 -13.37
CA TRP A 240 -0.58 15.96 -13.53
C TRP A 240 -1.50 16.65 -12.51
N LYS A 241 -2.70 16.10 -12.29
CA LYS A 241 -3.66 16.64 -11.32
C LYS A 241 -3.11 16.56 -9.89
N ALA A 242 -2.50 15.43 -9.51
CA ALA A 242 -1.89 15.28 -8.19
C ALA A 242 -0.74 16.29 -7.99
N ILE A 243 0.13 16.46 -8.99
CA ILE A 243 1.22 17.45 -8.96
C ILE A 243 0.66 18.88 -8.82
N SER A 244 -0.41 19.19 -9.53
CA SER A 244 -1.01 20.54 -9.56
C SER A 244 -1.79 20.86 -8.28
N ALA A 245 -2.21 19.85 -7.53
CA ALA A 245 -2.89 19.98 -6.24
C ALA A 245 -1.93 19.94 -5.03
N SER A 246 -0.60 19.85 -5.29
CA SER A 246 0.47 19.76 -4.29
C SER A 246 1.15 21.11 -4.02
#